data_AF-W2Q997-F1
#
_entry.id   AF-W2Q997-F1
#
_cell.length_a   1.000
_cell.length_b   1.000
_cell.length_c   1.000
_cell.angle_alpha   90.00
_cell.angle_beta   90.00
_cell.angle_gamma   90.00
#
_symmetry.space_group_name_H-M   'P 1'
#
loop_
_entity.id
_entity.type
_entity.pdbx_description
1 polymer ?
#
loop_
_entity_poly.entity_id
_entity_poly.type
_entity_poly.pdbx_seq_one_letter_code
_entity_poly.pdbx_strand_id
1 'polypeptide(L)'
;MNVECVAGRCSSNTNCSNQRFQEGSSVSLSLSICGQKGIGLIADQLIEKDSFIIEYTGEAIPRGDYYQQYANRPGTRNYYGVQSNTREIIDATQ
;
A
#
# COMPACT_ATOMS: atom_id res chain seq x y z
N MET A 1 18.97 0.82 6.38
CA MET A 1 18.70 0.20 5.07
C MET A 1 17.33 -0.45 5.17
N ASN A 2 16.44 -0.22 4.19
CA ASN A 2 15.06 -0.71 4.22
C ASN A 2 14.95 -1.86 3.20
N VAL A 3 15.42 -3.05 3.57
CA VAL A 3 15.47 -4.22 2.70
C VAL A 3 14.94 -5.43 3.47
N GLU A 4 14.03 -6.17 2.84
CA GLU A 4 13.45 -7.38 3.40
C GLU A 4 14.38 -8.60 3.18
N CYS A 5 14.35 -9.56 4.10
CA CYS A 5 15.07 -10.82 3.91
C CYS A 5 14.29 -11.71 2.93
N VAL A 6 14.98 -12.38 2.01
CA VAL A 6 14.33 -13.39 1.16
C VAL A 6 14.05 -14.66 1.97
N ALA A 7 12.82 -15.19 1.85
CA ALA A 7 12.41 -16.44 2.49
C ALA A 7 13.44 -17.57 2.29
N GLY A 8 13.84 -18.22 3.39
CA GLY A 8 14.81 -19.33 3.38
C GLY A 8 16.26 -18.97 3.04
N ARG A 9 16.60 -17.69 2.83
CA ARG A 9 17.98 -17.25 2.53
C ARG A 9 18.67 -16.51 3.67
N CYS A 10 17.93 -16.20 4.73
CA CYS A 10 18.47 -15.58 5.94
C CYS A 10 19.09 -16.65 6.85
N SER A 11 20.13 -16.30 7.61
CA SER A 11 20.74 -17.17 8.63
C SER A 11 19.74 -17.61 9.71
N SER A 12 18.65 -16.87 9.88
CA SER A 12 17.54 -17.22 10.79
C SER A 12 16.60 -18.30 10.22
N ASN A 13 16.89 -18.86 9.04
CA ASN A 13 16.07 -19.83 8.31
C ASN A 13 14.60 -19.36 8.20
N THR A 14 13.67 -20.09 8.80
CA THR A 14 12.22 -19.82 8.74
C THR A 14 11.72 -18.88 9.83
N ASN A 15 12.57 -18.45 10.77
CA ASN A 15 12.16 -17.64 11.93
C ASN A 15 12.48 -16.15 11.74
N CYS A 16 12.51 -15.67 10.50
CA CYS A 16 12.86 -14.28 10.20
C CYS A 16 11.60 -13.41 10.14
N SER A 17 11.45 -12.48 11.10
CA SER A 17 10.33 -11.52 11.11
C SER A 17 10.44 -10.40 10.07
N ASN A 18 11.55 -10.30 9.35
CA ASN A 18 11.77 -9.34 8.28
C ASN A 18 11.37 -9.95 6.92
N GLN A 19 10.12 -10.44 6.83
CA GLN A 19 9.51 -11.12 5.66
C GLN A 19 8.02 -10.74 5.48
N ARG A 20 7.58 -9.65 6.12
CA ARG A 20 6.19 -9.17 6.20
C ARG A 20 5.52 -8.87 4.84
N PHE A 21 6.24 -8.36 3.85
CA PHE A 21 5.70 -8.13 2.50
C PHE A 21 5.48 -9.45 1.77
N GLN A 22 6.47 -10.36 1.80
CA GLN A 22 6.35 -11.71 1.23
C GLN A 22 5.23 -12.52 1.88
N GLU A 23 4.96 -12.31 3.17
CA GLU A 23 3.89 -12.97 3.92
C GLU A 23 2.52 -12.30 3.76
N GLY A 24 2.43 -11.14 3.10
CA GLY A 24 1.18 -10.36 3.01
C GLY A 24 0.65 -9.93 4.38
N SER A 25 1.55 -9.70 5.34
CA SER A 25 1.18 -9.32 6.70
C SER A 25 0.47 -7.97 6.71
N SER A 26 -0.54 -7.82 7.56
CA SER A 26 -1.11 -6.51 7.88
C SER A 26 -1.54 -6.49 9.34
N VAL A 27 -1.60 -5.30 9.92
CA VAL A 27 -2.39 -5.12 11.15
C VAL A 27 -3.86 -5.36 10.84
N SER A 28 -4.62 -5.72 11.87
CA SER A 28 -6.07 -5.82 11.72
C SER A 28 -6.64 -4.39 11.59
N LEU A 29 -7.53 -4.22 10.60
CA LEU A 29 -8.08 -2.93 10.17
C LEU A 29 -9.55 -3.12 9.80
N SER A 30 -10.36 -2.13 10.10
CA SER A 30 -11.78 -2.07 9.77
C SER A 30 -12.11 -0.88 8.89
N LEU A 31 -13.08 -1.04 7.98
CA LEU A 31 -13.58 0.05 7.14
C LEU A 31 -14.69 0.81 7.86
N SER A 32 -14.67 2.13 7.78
CA SER A 32 -15.74 2.98 8.34
C SER A 32 -15.98 4.23 7.52
N ILE A 33 -17.19 4.79 7.61
CA ILE A 33 -17.56 6.05 6.95
C ILE A 33 -17.02 7.21 7.80
N CYS A 34 -16.10 7.98 7.23
CA CYS A 34 -15.43 9.12 7.86
C CYS A 34 -16.02 10.47 7.39
N GLY A 35 -17.36 10.57 7.41
CA GLY A 35 -18.09 11.78 7.02
C GLY A 35 -17.78 12.20 5.58
N GLN A 36 -17.41 13.47 5.38
CA GLN A 36 -17.13 14.01 4.05
C GLN A 36 -15.87 13.42 3.37
N LYS A 37 -15.00 12.72 4.13
CA LYS A 37 -13.79 12.08 3.60
C LYS A 37 -14.08 10.75 2.89
N GLY A 38 -15.31 10.24 2.97
CA GLY A 38 -15.66 8.92 2.43
C GLY A 38 -15.26 7.79 3.36
N ILE A 39 -14.79 6.68 2.80
CA ILE A 39 -14.42 5.48 3.57
C ILE A 39 -12.97 5.62 4.06
N GLY A 40 -12.75 5.34 5.35
CA GLY A 40 -11.44 5.30 5.97
C GLY A 40 -11.13 3.94 6.61
N LEU A 41 -9.84 3.68 6.82
CA LEU A 41 -9.33 2.55 7.59
C LEU A 41 -9.17 2.95 9.05
N ILE A 42 -9.71 2.14 9.95
CA ILE A 42 -9.66 2.31 11.41
C ILE A 42 -8.92 1.11 12.00
N ALA A 43 -7.99 1.36 12.91
CA ALA A 43 -7.32 0.30 13.66
C ALA A 43 -8.33 -0.41 14.57
N ASP A 44 -8.38 -1.74 14.51
CA ASP A 44 -9.23 -2.57 15.38
C ASP A 44 -8.42 -3.27 16.49
N GLN A 45 -7.13 -2.94 16.59
CA GLN A 45 -6.20 -3.40 17.61
C GLN A 45 -5.27 -2.26 18.04
N LEU A 46 -4.61 -2.44 19.20
CA LEU A 46 -3.51 -1.56 19.59
C LEU A 46 -2.34 -1.75 18.63
N ILE A 47 -1.80 -0.66 18.11
CA ILE A 47 -0.67 -0.67 17.18
C ILE A 47 0.52 -0.02 17.88
N GLU A 48 1.55 -0.83 18.12
CA GLU A 48 2.80 -0.33 18.69
C GLU A 48 3.54 0.58 17.71
N LYS A 49 4.32 1.50 18.25
CA LYS A 49 5.17 2.40 17.45
C LYS A 49 6.09 1.58 16.52
N ASP A 50 6.28 2.09 15.30
CA ASP A 50 7.14 1.50 14.27
C ASP A 50 6.66 0.13 13.73
N SER A 51 5.41 -0.25 14.01
CA SER A 51 4.76 -1.42 13.40
C SER A 51 4.52 -1.22 11.90
N PHE A 52 4.65 -2.31 11.14
CA PHE A 52 4.20 -2.35 9.76
C PHE A 52 2.68 -2.47 9.72
N ILE A 53 2.01 -1.58 8.98
CA ILE A 53 0.55 -1.46 8.95
C ILE A 53 -0.03 -2.30 7.82
N ILE A 54 0.20 -1.88 6.58
CA ILE A 54 -0.28 -2.53 5.36
C ILE A 54 0.55 -2.02 4.18
N GLU A 55 0.61 -2.81 3.12
CA GLU A 55 1.19 -2.40 1.83
C GLU A 55 0.21 -1.55 1.02
N TYR A 56 0.73 -0.55 0.30
CA TYR A 56 -0.03 0.16 -0.73
C TYR A 56 0.14 -0.56 -2.08
N THR A 57 -0.84 -1.39 -2.44
CA THR A 57 -0.83 -2.17 -3.67
C THR A 57 -1.81 -1.60 -4.70
N GLY A 58 -1.54 -1.86 -5.97
CA GLY A 58 -2.32 -1.39 -7.11
C GLY A 58 -1.64 -1.76 -8.42
N GLU A 59 -2.20 -1.29 -9.54
CA GLU A 59 -1.58 -1.49 -10.84
C GLU A 59 -0.36 -0.57 -10.99
N ALA A 60 0.80 -1.13 -11.34
CA ALA A 60 1.97 -0.33 -11.66
C ALA A 60 1.90 0.11 -13.13
N ILE A 61 1.58 1.38 -13.36
CA ILE A 61 1.41 1.95 -14.70
C ILE A 61 2.42 3.06 -14.99
N PRO A 62 2.78 3.29 -16.27
CA PRO A 62 3.60 4.43 -16.65
C PRO A 62 2.99 5.75 -16.20
N ARG A 63 3.83 6.66 -15.73
CA ARG A 63 3.43 7.99 -15.24
C ARG A 63 2.60 8.77 -16.28
N GLY A 64 2.98 8.70 -17.55
CA GLY A 64 2.25 9.37 -18.64
C GLY A 64 0.81 8.87 -18.76
N ASP A 65 0.64 7.55 -18.70
CA ASP A 65 -0.65 6.88 -18.85
C ASP A 65 -1.58 7.23 -17.69
N TYR A 66 -1.07 7.28 -16.45
CA TYR A 66 -1.84 7.72 -15.28
C TYR A 66 -2.41 9.13 -15.48
N TYR A 67 -1.61 10.09 -15.93
CA TYR A 67 -2.09 11.47 -16.14
C TYR A 67 -3.06 11.60 -17.31
N GLN A 68 -2.92 10.78 -18.36
CA GLN A 68 -3.90 10.70 -19.43
C GLN A 68 -5.24 10.15 -18.92
N GLN A 69 -5.22 9.08 -18.13
CA GLN A 69 -6.41 8.52 -17.50
C GLN A 69 -7.07 9.52 -16.54
N TYR A 70 -6.26 10.23 -15.74
CA TYR A 70 -6.71 11.30 -14.85
C TYR A 70 -7.47 12.39 -15.62
N ALA A 71 -6.91 12.87 -16.73
CA ALA A 71 -7.54 13.92 -17.56
C ALA A 71 -8.89 13.47 -18.15
N ASN A 72 -9.06 12.16 -18.40
CA ASN A 72 -10.28 11.57 -18.94
C ASN A 72 -11.34 11.23 -17.87
N ARG A 73 -11.10 11.58 -16.59
CA ARG A 73 -12.01 11.33 -15.45
C ARG A 73 -12.53 12.63 -14.82
N PRO A 74 -13.24 13.49 -15.57
CA PRO A 74 -13.77 14.73 -15.02
C PRO A 74 -14.83 14.44 -13.93
N GLY A 75 -14.72 15.12 -12.80
CA GLY A 75 -15.68 15.01 -11.68
C GLY A 75 -15.38 13.91 -10.66
N THR A 76 -14.31 13.14 -10.83
CA THR A 76 -13.87 12.19 -9.79
C THR A 76 -13.34 12.93 -8.57
N ARG A 77 -13.81 12.56 -7.37
CA ARG A 77 -13.44 13.20 -6.10
C ARG A 77 -12.18 12.64 -5.46
N ASN A 78 -11.87 11.36 -5.71
CA ASN A 78 -10.77 10.64 -5.08
C ASN A 78 -9.77 10.14 -6.12
N TYR A 79 -8.49 10.21 -5.79
CA TYR A 79 -7.39 9.78 -6.66
C TYR A 79 -6.46 8.86 -5.87
N TYR A 80 -6.12 7.73 -6.47
CA TYR A 80 -5.41 6.64 -5.82
C TYR A 80 -4.06 6.33 -6.49
N GLY A 81 -3.39 7.37 -7.00
CA GLY A 81 -2.07 7.24 -7.62
C GLY A 81 -0.96 7.63 -6.65
N VAL A 82 -0.01 6.73 -6.42
CA VAL A 82 1.22 6.98 -5.66
C VAL A 82 2.44 6.77 -6.55
N GLN A 83 3.32 7.76 -6.63
CA GLN A 83 4.54 7.67 -7.41
C GLN A 83 5.55 6.72 -6.74
N SER A 84 5.85 5.59 -7.37
CA SER A 84 6.84 4.61 -6.87
C SER A 84 8.27 4.99 -7.27
N ASN A 85 8.45 5.44 -8.52
CA ASN A 85 9.73 5.94 -9.02
C ASN A 85 9.54 7.04 -10.08
N THR A 86 10.58 7.44 -10.79
CA THR A 86 10.50 8.52 -11.80
C THR A 86 9.60 8.21 -13.00
N ARG A 87 9.32 6.92 -13.27
CA ARG A 87 8.61 6.43 -14.46
C ARG A 87 7.26 5.80 -14.16
N GLU A 88 7.04 5.31 -12.94
CA GLU A 88 5.89 4.48 -12.60
C GLU A 88 5.06 5.08 -11.46
N ILE A 89 3.75 4.89 -11.56
CA ILE A 89 2.75 5.18 -10.55
C ILE A 89 2.03 3.87 -10.19
N ILE A 90 1.83 3.64 -8.91
CA ILE A 90 0.93 2.60 -8.40
C ILE A 90 -0.47 3.23 -8.35
N ASP A 91 -1.39 2.76 -9.17
CA ASP A 91 -2.79 3.17 -9.20
C ASP A 91 -3.68 2.12 -8.52
N ALA A 92 -4.26 2.47 -7.38
CA ALA A 92 -5.15 1.62 -6.59
C ALA A 92 -6.65 1.93 -6.84
N THR A 93 -7.00 2.47 -8.00
CA THR A 93 -8.40 2.85 -8.31
C THR A 93 -9.30 1.65 -8.70
N GLN A 94 -8.73 0.58 -9.25
CA GLN A 94 -9.49 -0.55 -9.86
C GLN A 94 -9.63 -1.75 -8.91
#